data_AF-A0A848FCV7-F1
#
_entry.id   AF-A0A848FCV7-F1
#
_cell.length_a   1.000
_cell.length_b   1.000
_cell.length_c   1.000
_cell.angle_alpha   90.00
_cell.angle_beta   90.00
_cell.angle_gamma   90.00
#
_symmetry.space_group_name_H-M   'P 1'
#
loop_
_entity.id
_entity.type
_entity.pdbx_description
1 polymer ?
#
loop_
_entity_poly.entity_id
_entity_poly.type
_entity_poly.pdbx_seq_one_letter_code
_entity_poly.pdbx_strand_id
1 'polypeptide(L)'
;MVLKLSHLGAALLLAWAVGASAADIEPARCVAVLKLHSNDLAEQVKDGNAARRPELLQTLRQGAAFIGSAYLHDDLGDEDSAKDRLAAAEDEVRQLDAPQARALRTRCSTQADTLMQQAPGWQRKVVDHFAQARMKKLLQPPH
;
A
#
# COMPACT_ATOMS: atom_id res chain seq x y z
N MET A 1 30.74 12.65 -62.53
CA MET A 1 29.99 11.37 -62.57
C MET A 1 30.75 10.35 -61.75
N VAL A 2 30.26 10.00 -60.55
CA VAL A 2 30.10 8.64 -60.01
C VAL A 2 29.30 8.83 -58.71
N LEU A 3 28.15 8.17 -58.66
CA LEU A 3 27.21 8.09 -57.55
C LEU A 3 27.82 7.27 -56.39
N LYS A 4 27.72 7.74 -55.15
CA LYS A 4 27.71 6.84 -53.98
C LYS A 4 26.58 7.25 -53.04
N LEU A 5 25.48 6.54 -53.21
CA LEU A 5 24.31 6.52 -52.35
C LEU A 5 24.57 5.59 -51.16
N SER A 6 23.96 5.96 -50.02
CA SER A 6 23.53 5.08 -48.93
C SER A 6 24.58 4.63 -47.91
N HIS A 7 24.44 5.10 -46.66
CA HIS A 7 23.90 4.27 -45.58
C HIS A 7 23.47 5.11 -44.35
N LEU A 8 22.19 4.95 -44.00
CA LEU A 8 21.69 4.62 -42.66
C LEU A 8 22.09 5.55 -41.50
N GLY A 9 21.33 6.63 -41.32
CA GLY A 9 21.21 7.33 -40.04
C GLY A 9 19.82 7.14 -39.46
N ALA A 10 19.51 5.91 -39.01
CA ALA A 10 18.28 5.64 -38.28
C ALA A 10 18.37 6.34 -36.91
N ALA A 11 17.77 7.53 -36.81
CA ALA A 11 17.57 8.20 -35.54
C ALA A 11 16.50 7.42 -34.75
N LEU A 12 16.94 6.43 -33.97
CA LEU A 12 16.16 5.91 -32.86
C LEU A 12 16.06 7.03 -31.81
N LEU A 13 14.99 7.80 -31.90
CA LEU A 13 14.45 8.48 -30.73
C LEU A 13 14.04 7.38 -29.75
N LEU A 14 14.92 7.09 -28.79
CA LEU A 14 14.58 6.36 -27.58
C LEU A 14 13.46 7.14 -26.90
N ALA A 15 12.23 6.72 -27.16
CA ALA A 15 11.10 7.03 -26.33
C ALA A 15 11.48 6.57 -24.91
N TRP A 16 11.81 7.54 -24.05
CA TRP A 16 11.67 7.39 -22.61
C TRP A 16 10.17 7.29 -22.32
N ALA A 17 9.60 6.15 -22.70
CA ALA A 17 8.34 5.72 -22.15
C ALA A 17 8.59 5.53 -20.66
N VAL A 18 7.88 6.34 -19.88
CA VAL A 18 7.74 6.32 -18.43
C VAL A 18 7.36 4.91 -17.99
N GLY A 19 8.34 4.04 -17.92
CA GLY A 19 8.36 2.89 -17.05
C GLY A 19 8.97 3.38 -15.76
N ALA A 20 8.16 4.07 -14.95
CA ALA A 20 8.21 3.70 -13.54
C ALA A 20 7.87 2.21 -13.57
N SER A 21 8.91 1.36 -13.61
CA SER A 21 8.80 0.02 -13.11
C SER A 21 8.08 0.12 -11.77
N ALA A 22 7.42 -0.95 -11.34
CA ALA A 22 7.09 -1.08 -9.93
C ALA A 22 8.41 -0.98 -9.13
N ALA A 23 8.91 0.24 -8.92
CA ALA A 23 9.84 0.57 -7.87
C ALA A 23 9.10 0.08 -6.65
N ASP A 24 9.65 -0.95 -6.02
CA ASP A 24 9.08 -1.58 -4.85
C ASP A 24 8.60 -0.47 -3.92
N ILE A 25 7.27 -0.35 -3.79
CA ILE A 25 6.74 0.65 -2.89
C ILE A 25 7.13 0.15 -1.51
N GLU A 26 7.96 0.94 -0.82
CA GLU A 26 8.38 0.64 0.54
C GLU A 26 7.18 0.18 1.38
N PRO A 27 7.18 -1.04 1.93
CA PRO A 27 6.03 -1.58 2.65
C PRO A 27 5.50 -0.65 3.74
N ALA A 28 6.40 0.10 4.41
CA ALA A 28 6.04 1.11 5.39
C ALA A 28 5.14 2.23 4.81
N ARG A 29 5.39 2.71 3.59
CA ARG A 29 4.54 3.71 2.91
C ARG A 29 3.17 3.15 2.55
N CYS A 30 3.12 1.87 2.17
CA CYS A 30 1.82 1.21 1.94
C CYS A 30 1.03 0.98 3.22
N VAL A 31 1.67 0.57 4.31
CA VAL A 31 1.01 0.47 5.62
C VAL A 31 0.54 1.84 6.08
N ALA A 32 1.36 2.89 5.92
CA ALA A 32 1.02 4.26 6.29
C ALA A 32 -0.23 4.78 5.56
N VAL A 33 -0.28 4.71 4.23
CA VAL A 33 -1.43 5.22 3.45
C VAL A 33 -2.71 4.45 3.74
N LEU A 34 -2.62 3.13 3.93
CA LEU A 34 -3.77 2.30 4.28
C LEU A 34 -4.24 2.55 5.72
N LYS A 35 -3.31 2.79 6.65
CA LYS A 35 -3.62 3.14 8.03
C LYS A 35 -4.38 4.47 8.10
N LEU A 36 -3.87 5.52 7.46
CA LEU A 36 -4.54 6.83 7.43
C LEU A 36 -5.96 6.71 6.84
N HIS A 37 -6.11 6.04 5.70
CA HIS A 37 -7.43 5.79 5.11
C HIS A 37 -8.34 4.98 6.04
N SER A 38 -7.82 3.97 6.74
CA SER A 38 -8.62 3.18 7.69
C SER A 38 -9.07 3.99 8.92
N ASN A 39 -8.30 4.99 9.35
CA ASN A 39 -8.70 5.89 10.42
C ASN A 39 -9.86 6.78 9.97
N ASP A 40 -9.76 7.41 8.79
CA ASP A 40 -10.83 8.23 8.21
C ASP A 40 -12.13 7.42 8.02
N LEU A 41 -12.01 6.16 7.58
CA LEU A 41 -13.14 5.25 7.47
C LEU A 41 -13.74 4.91 8.84
N ALA A 42 -12.91 4.68 9.85
CA ALA A 42 -13.37 4.38 11.20
C ALA A 42 -14.11 5.58 11.82
N GLU A 43 -13.63 6.80 11.61
CA GLU A 43 -14.32 8.03 12.00
C GLU A 43 -15.70 8.13 11.34
N GLN A 44 -15.78 7.97 10.01
CA GLN A 44 -17.06 7.96 9.31
C GLN A 44 -18.05 6.90 9.85
N VAL A 45 -17.56 5.71 10.20
CA VAL A 45 -18.40 4.66 10.79
C VAL A 45 -18.88 5.05 12.19
N LYS A 46 -18.03 5.68 13.01
CA LYS A 46 -18.40 6.18 14.34
C LYS A 46 -19.42 7.31 14.25
N ASP A 47 -19.31 8.14 13.22
CA ASP A 47 -20.23 9.24 12.92
C ASP A 47 -21.57 8.76 12.31
N GLY A 48 -21.78 7.45 12.24
CA GLY A 48 -23.05 6.85 11.84
C GLY A 48 -23.10 6.33 10.40
N ASN A 49 -22.05 6.51 9.59
CA ASN A 49 -21.98 5.96 8.25
C ASN A 49 -21.60 4.47 8.26
N ALA A 50 -22.52 3.64 8.76
CA ALA A 50 -22.33 2.19 8.88
C ALA A 50 -22.05 1.50 7.53
N ALA A 51 -22.45 2.10 6.40
CA ALA A 51 -22.19 1.58 5.06
C ALA A 51 -20.69 1.52 4.71
N ARG A 52 -19.82 2.24 5.42
CA ARG A 52 -18.36 2.21 5.23
C ARG A 52 -17.68 1.01 5.91
N ARG A 53 -18.39 0.25 6.74
CA ARG A 53 -17.85 -0.91 7.48
C ARG A 53 -17.16 -1.96 6.59
N PRO A 54 -17.71 -2.37 5.43
CA PRO A 54 -17.04 -3.33 4.54
C PRO A 54 -15.72 -2.78 3.98
N GLU A 55 -15.69 -1.49 3.60
CA GLU A 55 -14.47 -0.85 3.08
C GLU A 55 -13.41 -0.72 4.17
N LEU A 56 -13.81 -0.40 5.40
CA LEU A 56 -12.91 -0.38 6.55
C LEU A 56 -12.28 -1.75 6.76
N LEU A 57 -13.09 -2.80 6.80
CA LEU A 57 -12.58 -4.17 6.97
C LEU A 57 -11.62 -4.56 5.84
N GLN A 58 -11.95 -4.22 4.58
CA GLN A 58 -11.08 -4.51 3.44
C GLN A 58 -9.75 -3.76 3.54
N THR A 59 -9.77 -2.48 3.90
CA THR A 59 -8.54 -1.67 4.06
C THR A 59 -7.65 -2.24 5.17
N LEU A 60 -8.24 -2.69 6.28
CA LEU A 60 -7.52 -3.33 7.37
C LEU A 60 -6.90 -4.67 6.98
N ARG A 61 -7.59 -5.48 6.16
CA ARG A 61 -7.03 -6.71 5.57
C ARG A 61 -5.83 -6.40 4.68
N GLN A 62 -5.95 -5.37 3.83
CA GLN A 62 -4.87 -4.96 2.93
C GLN A 62 -3.64 -4.49 3.71
N GLY A 63 -3.81 -3.68 4.76
CA GLY A 63 -2.70 -3.28 5.63
C GLY A 63 -2.05 -4.47 6.34
N ALA A 64 -2.84 -5.43 6.81
CA ALA A 64 -2.34 -6.62 7.48
C ALA A 64 -1.59 -7.59 6.55
N ALA A 65 -1.90 -7.61 5.25
CA ALA A 65 -1.15 -8.39 4.26
C ALA A 65 0.32 -7.95 4.17
N PHE A 66 0.58 -6.64 4.27
CA PHE A 66 1.94 -6.09 4.30
C PHE A 66 2.68 -6.40 5.60
N ILE A 67 2.00 -6.36 6.75
CA ILE A 67 2.61 -6.72 8.04
C ILE A 67 2.98 -8.20 8.04
N GLY A 68 2.10 -9.06 7.51
CA GLY A 68 2.37 -10.49 7.37
C GLY A 68 3.57 -10.78 6.47
N SER A 69 3.74 -10.06 5.35
CA SER A 69 4.90 -10.23 4.48
C SER A 69 6.19 -9.70 5.12
N ALA A 70 6.15 -8.54 5.78
CA ALA A 70 7.33 -7.97 6.45
C ALA A 70 7.82 -8.88 7.60
N TYR A 71 6.90 -9.38 8.43
CA TYR A 71 7.21 -10.31 9.53
C TYR A 71 7.83 -11.64 9.05
N LEU A 72 7.61 -12.01 7.79
CA LEU A 72 8.11 -13.26 7.20
C LEU A 72 9.39 -13.08 6.36
N HIS A 73 9.68 -11.88 5.88
CA HIS A 73 10.72 -11.64 4.88
C HIS A 73 11.92 -10.82 5.35
N ASP A 74 11.82 -9.97 6.38
CA ASP A 74 13.00 -9.30 6.95
C ASP A 74 12.70 -8.61 8.31
N ASP A 75 13.70 -8.59 9.20
CA ASP A 75 13.80 -7.77 10.43
C ASP A 75 12.94 -8.10 11.66
N LEU A 76 12.81 -9.37 12.06
CA LEU A 76 12.46 -9.69 13.48
C LEU A 76 13.63 -9.54 14.45
N GLY A 77 14.26 -8.36 14.43
CA GLY A 77 15.21 -7.96 15.46
C GLY A 77 14.73 -6.76 16.28
N ASP A 78 14.01 -5.82 15.66
CA ASP A 78 13.82 -4.49 16.23
C ASP A 78 12.43 -3.91 15.90
N GLU A 79 11.50 -4.09 16.83
CA GLU A 79 10.15 -3.53 16.79
C GLU A 79 10.18 -1.99 16.77
N ASP A 80 11.15 -1.37 17.43
CA ASP A 80 11.23 0.09 17.53
C ASP A 80 11.67 0.69 16.20
N SER A 81 12.65 0.09 15.51
CA SER A 81 13.00 0.45 14.14
C SER A 81 11.83 0.32 13.16
N ALA A 82 10.98 -0.71 13.31
CA ALA A 82 9.78 -0.86 12.49
C ALA A 82 8.74 0.24 12.76
N LYS A 83 8.56 0.63 14.03
CA LYS A 83 7.70 1.76 14.43
C LYS A 83 8.21 3.08 13.87
N ASP A 84 9.51 3.33 13.96
CA ASP A 84 10.13 4.57 13.47
C ASP A 84 10.00 4.67 11.95
N ARG A 85 10.25 3.58 11.20
CA ARG A 85 10.02 3.51 9.76
C ARG A 85 8.57 3.80 9.38
N LEU A 86 7.61 3.23 10.13
CA LEU A 86 6.19 3.50 9.91
C LEU A 86 5.82 4.95 10.23
N ALA A 87 6.35 5.52 11.32
CA ALA A 87 6.10 6.91 11.70
C ALA A 87 6.60 7.89 10.63
N ALA A 88 7.84 7.69 10.15
CA ALA A 88 8.40 8.49 9.06
C ALA A 88 7.55 8.37 7.77
N ALA A 89 7.14 7.16 7.41
CA ALA A 89 6.29 6.93 6.26
C ALA A 89 4.89 7.59 6.40
N GLU A 90 4.32 7.63 7.60
CA GLU A 90 3.08 8.36 7.86
C GLU A 90 3.24 9.86 7.64
N ASP A 91 4.35 10.45 8.10
CA ASP A 91 4.62 11.87 7.92
C ASP A 91 4.83 12.22 6.45
N GLU A 92 5.54 11.38 5.69
CA GLU A 92 5.64 11.52 4.23
C GLU A 92 4.27 11.47 3.55
N VAL A 93 3.41 10.52 3.93
CA VAL A 93 2.09 10.38 3.32
C VAL A 93 1.18 11.56 3.67
N ARG A 94 1.27 12.11 4.89
CA ARG A 94 0.53 13.31 5.30
C ARG A 94 0.93 14.56 4.51
N GLN A 95 2.14 14.59 3.95
CA GLN A 95 2.61 15.70 3.10
C GLN A 95 2.12 15.59 1.65
N LEU A 96 1.54 14.45 1.25
CA LEU A 96 0.98 14.28 -0.08
C LEU A 96 -0.33 15.05 -0.23
N ASP A 97 -0.57 15.60 -1.42
CA ASP A 97 -1.88 16.11 -1.76
C ASP A 97 -2.92 14.98 -1.93
N ALA A 98 -4.20 15.33 -1.96
CA ALA A 98 -5.27 14.34 -2.03
C ALA A 98 -5.21 13.46 -3.30
N PRO A 99 -4.94 13.98 -4.52
CA PRO A 99 -4.68 13.15 -5.69
C PRO A 99 -3.53 12.15 -5.51
N GLN A 100 -2.39 12.59 -4.97
CA GLN A 100 -1.20 11.76 -4.76
C GLN A 100 -1.46 10.66 -3.72
N ALA A 101 -2.08 11.00 -2.59
CA ALA A 101 -2.45 10.04 -1.56
C ALA A 101 -3.42 8.98 -2.10
N ARG A 102 -4.41 9.38 -2.92
CA ARG A 102 -5.32 8.43 -3.58
C ARG A 102 -4.59 7.50 -4.54
N ALA A 103 -3.68 8.03 -5.37
CA ALA A 103 -2.90 7.23 -6.31
C ALA A 103 -1.98 6.22 -5.58
N LEU A 104 -1.33 6.65 -4.48
CA LEU A 104 -0.54 5.78 -3.63
C LEU A 104 -1.42 4.68 -3.01
N ARG A 105 -2.57 5.05 -2.44
CA ARG A 105 -3.53 4.10 -1.86
C ARG A 105 -3.97 3.04 -2.87
N THR A 106 -4.33 3.45 -4.09
CA THR A 106 -4.75 2.51 -5.14
C THR A 106 -3.64 1.50 -5.44
N ARG A 107 -2.40 1.96 -5.66
CA ARG A 107 -1.26 1.06 -5.90
C ARG A 107 -1.04 0.08 -4.74
N CYS A 108 -1.04 0.58 -3.50
CA CYS A 108 -0.85 -0.24 -2.32
C CYS A 108 -2.00 -1.24 -2.09
N SER A 109 -3.25 -0.86 -2.39
CA SER A 109 -4.38 -1.78 -2.32
C SER A 109 -4.25 -2.92 -3.33
N THR A 110 -3.85 -2.63 -4.57
CA THR A 110 -3.61 -3.65 -5.60
C THR A 110 -2.48 -4.59 -5.20
N GLN A 111 -1.38 -4.06 -4.67
CA GLN A 111 -0.26 -4.87 -4.19
C GLN A 111 -0.66 -5.77 -3.01
N ALA A 112 -1.44 -5.25 -2.04
CA ALA A 112 -1.97 -6.05 -0.94
C ALA A 112 -2.89 -7.17 -1.43
N ASP A 113 -3.74 -6.90 -2.43
CA ASP A 113 -4.60 -7.93 -3.02
C ASP A 113 -3.77 -9.02 -3.70
N THR A 114 -2.66 -8.66 -4.36
CA THR A 114 -1.69 -9.63 -4.90
C THR A 114 -1.06 -10.48 -3.80
N LEU A 115 -0.60 -9.87 -2.70
CA LEU A 115 -0.04 -10.59 -1.54
C LEU A 115 -1.07 -11.57 -0.97
N MET A 116 -2.32 -11.16 -0.84
CA MET A 116 -3.40 -12.01 -0.34
C MET A 116 -3.75 -13.16 -1.28
N GLN A 117 -3.67 -12.96 -2.60
CA GLN A 117 -3.88 -14.03 -3.59
C GLN A 117 -2.78 -15.08 -3.55
N GLN A 118 -1.54 -14.66 -3.28
CA GLN A 118 -0.38 -15.55 -3.18
C GLN A 118 -0.29 -16.27 -1.82
N ALA A 119 -0.93 -15.71 -0.78
CA ALA A 119 -0.88 -16.26 0.57
C ALA A 119 -1.67 -17.59 0.70
N PRO A 120 -1.08 -18.64 1.33
CA PRO A 120 -1.80 -19.86 1.69
C PRO A 120 -3.01 -19.56 2.57
N GLY A 121 -4.01 -20.45 2.52
CA GLY A 121 -5.31 -20.23 3.18
C GLY A 121 -5.22 -19.98 4.69
N TRP A 122 -4.21 -20.54 5.38
CA TRP A 122 -4.01 -20.28 6.80
C TRP A 122 -3.49 -18.86 7.09
N GLN A 123 -2.61 -18.30 6.25
CA GLN A 123 -2.15 -16.92 6.39
C GLN A 123 -3.28 -15.94 6.15
N ARG A 124 -4.12 -16.20 5.14
CA ARG A 124 -5.33 -15.39 4.89
C ARG A 124 -6.26 -15.34 6.10
N LYS A 125 -6.44 -16.48 6.79
CA LYS A 125 -7.23 -16.52 8.05
C LYS A 125 -6.58 -15.67 9.15
N VAL A 126 -5.26 -15.71 9.31
CA VAL A 126 -4.56 -14.86 10.28
C VAL A 126 -4.78 -13.38 9.97
N VAL A 127 -4.64 -12.98 8.70
CA VAL A 127 -4.93 -11.62 8.22
C VAL A 127 -6.39 -11.23 8.50
N ASP A 128 -7.34 -12.11 8.22
CA ASP A 128 -8.76 -11.89 8.49
C ASP A 128 -9.04 -11.65 9.98
N HIS A 129 -8.52 -12.52 10.85
CA HIS A 129 -8.68 -12.40 12.29
C HIS A 129 -8.06 -11.11 12.83
N PHE A 130 -6.86 -10.76 12.36
CA PHE A 130 -6.20 -9.52 12.73
C PHE A 130 -7.03 -8.30 12.30
N ALA A 131 -7.50 -8.27 11.05
CA ALA A 131 -8.30 -7.16 10.53
C ALA A 131 -9.61 -6.98 11.30
N GLN A 132 -10.31 -8.07 11.62
CA GLN A 132 -11.53 -8.04 12.44
C GLN A 132 -11.26 -7.54 13.86
N ALA A 133 -10.20 -8.04 14.51
CA ALA A 133 -9.82 -7.60 15.85
C ALA A 133 -9.45 -6.11 15.86
N ARG A 134 -8.73 -5.64 14.84
CA ARG A 134 -8.39 -4.22 14.68
C ARG A 134 -9.62 -3.37 14.44
N MET A 135 -10.55 -3.79 13.58
CA MET A 135 -11.80 -3.08 13.35
C MET A 135 -12.62 -2.96 14.63
N LYS A 136 -12.73 -4.05 15.41
CA LYS A 136 -13.41 -4.03 16.71
C LYS A 136 -12.78 -3.00 17.64
N LYS A 137 -11.45 -2.98 17.76
CA LYS A 137 -10.73 -1.97 18.58
C LYS A 137 -10.95 -0.54 18.08
N LEU A 138 -10.87 -0.32 16.76
CA LEU A 138 -11.05 1.00 16.18
C LEU A 138 -12.45 1.55 16.42
N LEU A 139 -13.48 0.71 16.39
CA LEU A 139 -14.88 1.11 16.54
C LEU A 139 -15.40 1.06 17.98
N GLN A 140 -14.55 0.74 18.96
CA GLN A 140 -14.94 0.83 20.37
C GLN A 140 -15.15 2.30 20.79
N PRO A 141 -16.14 2.59 21.66
CA PRO A 141 -16.27 3.90 22.28
C PRO A 141 -15.00 4.24 23.10
N PRO A 142 -14.58 5.52 23.16
CA PRO A 142 -13.55 5.93 24.11
C PRO A 142 -14.01 5.63 25.55
N HIS A 143 -13.12 5.07 26.35
CA HIS A 143 -13.33 4.81 27.78
C HIS A 143 -13.22 6.09 28.60
#